data_AF-A0A7X7EPA0-F1
#
_entry.id   AF-A0A7X7EPA0-F1
#
_cell.length_a   1.000
_cell.length_b   1.000
_cell.length_c   1.000
_cell.angle_alpha   90.00
_cell.angle_beta   90.00
_cell.angle_gamma   90.00
#
_symmetry.space_group_name_H-M   'P 1'
#
loop_
_entity.id
_entity.type
_entity.pdbx_description
1 polymer ?
#
loop_
_entity_poly.entity_id
_entity_poly.type
_entity_poly.pdbx_seq_one_letter_code
_entity_poly.pdbx_strand_id
1 'polypeptide(L)'
;MNEETTNTQEPTPIMERSKRKPLMLGCGVGCLSTIIIFIIIAIIAFRWSYREFNKMTAQFEQRGMAKVTAQYINMNEPVVQPSLYIGRQVMLHQGARAEVAIIASSAEINGSFDEKVTFYGNVLFIGPEAELHQGLDVQAQEIKMAGTVHGEITGQYDKIENVCPTTQAK
;
A
#
# COMPACT_ATOMS: atom_id res chain seq x y z
N MET A 1 45.39 -36.42 -13.32
CA MET A 1 45.78 -36.46 -11.89
C MET A 1 44.51 -36.21 -11.12
N ASN A 2 44.08 -37.23 -10.40
CA ASN A 2 42.83 -37.30 -9.66
C ASN A 2 43.11 -36.86 -8.22
N GLU A 3 42.27 -36.00 -7.66
CA GLU A 3 42.25 -35.76 -6.21
C GLU A 3 40.87 -36.11 -5.68
N GLU A 4 40.78 -37.34 -5.18
CA GLU A 4 39.80 -37.81 -4.21
C GLU A 4 39.90 -36.95 -2.94
N THR A 5 38.77 -36.42 -2.46
CA THR A 5 38.64 -35.97 -1.07
C THR A 5 37.39 -36.59 -0.44
N THR A 6 37.67 -37.76 0.14
CA THR A 6 37.14 -38.40 1.33
C THR A 6 35.96 -37.73 2.05
N ASN A 7 34.82 -38.38 1.92
CA ASN A 7 33.59 -38.18 2.68
C ASN A 7 33.76 -38.75 4.11
N THR A 8 33.72 -37.89 5.12
CA THR A 8 33.68 -38.29 6.54
C THR A 8 32.26 -38.09 7.04
N GLN A 9 31.51 -39.19 7.11
CA GLN A 9 30.13 -39.22 7.60
C GLN A 9 30.15 -39.65 9.07
N GLU A 10 29.92 -38.71 9.98
CA GLU A 10 29.75 -38.99 11.41
C GLU A 10 28.45 -39.80 11.66
N PRO A 11 28.49 -40.83 12.54
CA PRO A 11 27.29 -41.55 12.93
C PRO A 11 26.45 -40.71 13.89
N THR A 12 25.31 -40.20 13.42
CA THR A 12 24.30 -39.56 14.27
C THR A 12 23.75 -40.54 15.33
N PRO A 13 23.61 -40.11 16.59
CA PRO A 13 23.07 -40.93 17.67
C PRO A 13 21.58 -41.24 17.43
N ILE A 14 21.23 -42.53 17.59
CA ILE A 14 19.86 -43.03 17.55
C ILE A 14 19.13 -42.49 18.78
N MET A 15 18.35 -41.42 18.60
CA MET A 15 17.46 -40.91 19.64
C MET A 15 16.32 -41.91 19.92
N GLU A 16 16.23 -42.28 21.19
CA GLU A 16 15.27 -43.16 21.82
C GLU A 16 13.83 -42.68 21.58
N ARG A 17 13.01 -43.58 21.04
CA ARG A 17 11.61 -43.35 20.67
C ARG A 17 10.73 -43.29 21.91
N SER A 18 10.67 -42.12 22.55
CA SER A 18 9.75 -41.83 23.66
C SER A 18 8.29 -42.00 23.20
N LYS A 19 7.61 -43.00 23.77
CA LYS A 19 6.17 -43.27 23.61
C LYS A 19 5.35 -42.09 24.13
N ARG A 20 5.06 -41.11 23.28
CA ARG A 20 3.99 -40.13 23.52
C ARG A 20 2.64 -40.82 23.36
N LYS A 21 1.84 -40.79 24.43
CA LYS A 21 0.45 -41.25 24.43
C LYS A 21 -0.34 -40.43 23.38
N PRO A 22 -1.13 -41.06 22.48
CA PRO A 22 -1.99 -40.32 21.58
C PRO A 22 -3.14 -39.71 22.39
N LEU A 23 -3.09 -38.40 22.61
CA LEU A 23 -4.22 -37.65 23.14
C LEU A 23 -5.25 -37.44 22.00
N MET A 24 -5.90 -38.54 21.62
CA MET A 24 -7.02 -38.57 20.68
C MET A 24 -8.31 -38.37 21.47
N LEU A 25 -8.64 -37.16 21.90
CA LEU A 25 -9.97 -36.86 22.44
C LEU A 25 -10.28 -35.36 22.37
N GLY A 26 -11.18 -34.99 21.45
CA GLY A 26 -11.90 -33.71 21.51
C GLY A 26 -11.61 -32.65 20.43
N CYS A 27 -11.31 -33.04 19.19
CA CYS A 27 -11.01 -32.11 18.08
C CYS A 27 -12.18 -31.19 17.64
N GLY A 28 -13.43 -31.47 18.05
CA GLY A 28 -14.61 -30.77 17.54
C GLY A 28 -14.92 -29.42 18.22
N VAL A 29 -14.86 -29.36 19.55
CA VAL A 29 -15.32 -28.17 20.30
C VAL A 29 -14.23 -27.10 20.40
N GLY A 30 -12.96 -27.52 20.52
CA GLY A 30 -11.82 -26.59 20.58
C GLY A 30 -11.56 -25.84 19.27
N CYS A 31 -11.80 -26.49 18.12
CA CYS A 31 -11.67 -25.82 16.82
C CYS A 31 -12.81 -24.82 16.57
N LEU A 32 -14.02 -25.09 17.07
CA LEU A 32 -15.15 -24.17 16.93
C LEU A 32 -14.93 -22.88 17.73
N SER A 33 -14.43 -22.98 18.96
CA SER A 33 -14.19 -21.81 19.81
C SER A 33 -13.08 -20.91 19.26
N THR A 34 -12.00 -21.47 18.72
CA THR A 34 -10.93 -20.68 18.09
C THR A 34 -11.42 -19.93 16.85
N ILE A 35 -12.21 -20.59 15.99
CA ILE A 35 -12.81 -19.94 14.80
C ILE A 35 -13.71 -18.76 15.23
N ILE A 36 -14.55 -18.94 16.24
CA ILE A 36 -15.41 -17.85 16.75
C ILE A 36 -14.58 -16.66 17.24
N ILE A 37 -13.49 -16.91 17.97
CA ILE A 37 -12.59 -15.85 18.45
C ILE A 37 -11.96 -15.09 17.27
N PHE A 38 -11.47 -15.80 16.24
CA PHE A 38 -10.91 -15.17 15.04
C PHE A 38 -11.94 -14.30 14.30
N ILE A 39 -13.19 -14.75 14.20
CA ILE A 39 -14.28 -13.99 13.59
C ILE A 39 -14.54 -12.70 14.38
N ILE A 40 -14.60 -12.76 15.71
CA ILE A 40 -14.82 -11.58 16.56
C ILE A 40 -13.68 -10.57 16.37
N ILE A 41 -12.42 -11.03 16.39
CA ILE A 41 -11.25 -10.17 16.17
C ILE A 41 -11.33 -9.51 14.78
N ALA A 42 -11.67 -10.27 13.73
CA ALA A 42 -11.81 -9.74 12.39
C ALA A 42 -12.90 -8.65 12.29
N ILE A 43 -14.05 -8.83 12.96
CA ILE A 43 -15.13 -7.84 12.99
C ILE A 43 -14.68 -6.55 13.69
N ILE A 44 -13.98 -6.66 14.82
CA ILE A 44 -13.46 -5.50 15.56
C ILE A 44 -12.46 -4.74 14.70
N ALA A 45 -11.49 -5.45 14.10
CA ALA A 45 -10.48 -4.86 13.22
C ALA A 45 -11.13 -4.15 12.01
N PHE A 46 -12.12 -4.80 11.38
CA PHE A 46 -12.88 -4.22 10.27
C PHE A 46 -13.62 -2.94 10.69
N ARG A 47 -14.31 -2.96 11.84
CA ARG A 47 -15.01 -1.77 12.36
C ARG A 47 -14.07 -0.61 12.65
N TRP A 48 -12.89 -0.88 13.21
CA TRP A 48 -11.90 0.14 13.51
C TRP A 48 -11.34 0.76 12.22
N SER A 49 -10.95 -0.07 11.26
CA SER A 49 -10.48 0.38 9.95
C SER A 49 -11.53 1.24 9.23
N TYR A 50 -12.80 0.83 9.28
CA TYR A 50 -13.90 1.58 8.68
C TYR A 50 -14.11 2.97 9.31
N ARG A 51 -13.89 3.11 10.62
CA ARG A 51 -14.01 4.41 11.30
C ARG A 51 -12.92 5.38 10.86
N GLU A 52 -11.69 4.90 10.73
CA GLU A 52 -10.58 5.78 10.34
C GLU A 52 -10.73 6.23 8.88
N PHE A 53 -11.12 5.31 8.01
CA PHE A 53 -11.47 5.60 6.62
C PHE A 53 -12.57 6.66 6.51
N ASN A 54 -13.62 6.55 7.32
CA ASN A 54 -14.73 7.52 7.31
C ASN A 54 -14.30 8.89 7.84
N LYS A 55 -13.41 8.97 8.83
CA LYS A 55 -12.88 10.26 9.31
C LYS A 55 -12.08 10.97 8.23
N MET A 56 -11.18 10.26 7.55
CA MET A 56 -10.37 10.82 6.46
C MET A 56 -11.28 11.34 5.34
N THR A 57 -12.23 10.51 4.90
CA THR A 57 -13.20 10.88 3.86
C THR A 57 -14.03 12.10 4.28
N ALA A 58 -14.49 12.15 5.53
CA ALA A 58 -15.30 13.26 6.03
C ALA A 58 -14.57 14.61 6.01
N GLN A 59 -13.25 14.63 6.24
CA GLN A 59 -12.47 15.87 6.17
C GLN A 59 -12.47 16.46 4.75
N PHE A 60 -12.35 15.62 3.73
CA PHE A 60 -12.38 16.05 2.33
C PHE A 60 -13.80 16.40 1.85
N GLU A 61 -14.82 15.66 2.32
CA GLU A 61 -16.22 15.99 2.06
C GLU A 61 -16.61 17.35 2.67
N GLN A 62 -16.11 17.68 3.87
CA GLN A 62 -16.31 18.98 4.51
C GLN A 62 -15.63 20.13 3.75
N ARG A 63 -14.56 19.86 3.00
CA ARG A 63 -13.92 20.82 2.08
C ARG A 63 -14.67 20.97 0.75
N GLY A 64 -15.73 20.20 0.52
CA GLY A 64 -16.54 20.27 -0.69
C GLY A 64 -15.92 19.56 -1.90
N MET A 65 -15.01 18.60 -1.68
CA MET A 65 -14.41 17.85 -2.78
C MET A 65 -15.42 16.88 -3.42
N ALA A 66 -15.42 16.82 -4.75
CA ALA A 66 -16.22 15.87 -5.51
C ALA A 66 -15.67 14.45 -5.31
N LYS A 67 -16.49 13.55 -4.75
CA LYS A 67 -16.08 12.16 -4.47
C LYS A 67 -16.26 11.27 -5.69
N VAL A 68 -15.19 10.58 -6.09
CA VAL A 68 -15.17 9.58 -7.15
C VAL A 68 -14.73 8.25 -6.55
N THR A 69 -15.58 7.22 -6.64
CA THR A 69 -15.30 5.90 -6.04
C THR A 69 -15.40 4.80 -7.09
N ALA A 70 -14.29 4.09 -7.32
CA ALA A 70 -14.25 2.90 -8.19
C ALA A 70 -13.08 2.00 -7.78
N GLN A 71 -13.10 0.72 -8.16
CA GLN A 71 -11.96 -0.17 -7.86
C GLN A 71 -10.69 0.27 -8.60
N TYR A 72 -10.84 0.66 -9.87
CA TYR A 72 -9.79 1.14 -10.75
C TYR A 72 -10.24 2.48 -11.33
N ILE A 73 -9.47 3.53 -11.09
CA ILE A 73 -9.73 4.87 -11.61
C ILE A 73 -8.57 5.18 -12.56
N ASN A 74 -8.90 5.43 -13.82
CA ASN A 74 -7.94 5.88 -14.82
C ASN A 74 -8.50 7.17 -15.45
N MET A 75 -7.83 8.29 -15.17
CA MET A 75 -8.19 9.61 -15.66
C MET A 75 -7.21 10.06 -16.72
N ASN A 76 -7.69 10.17 -17.96
CA ASN A 76 -6.95 10.68 -19.10
C ASN A 76 -7.17 12.19 -19.33
N GLU A 77 -7.96 12.83 -18.48
CA GLU A 77 -8.29 14.26 -18.56
C GLU A 77 -7.78 14.98 -17.31
N PRO A 78 -7.38 16.26 -17.43
CA PRO A 78 -6.89 17.02 -16.29
C PRO A 78 -8.01 17.25 -15.29
N VAL A 79 -7.68 17.15 -14.00
CA VAL A 79 -8.65 17.40 -12.92
C VAL A 79 -8.81 18.90 -12.73
N VAL A 80 -10.01 19.43 -13.03
CA VAL A 80 -10.29 20.87 -12.99
C VAL A 80 -11.06 21.33 -11.76
N GLN A 81 -11.59 20.39 -10.98
CA GLN A 81 -12.38 20.67 -9.78
C GLN A 81 -11.82 19.89 -8.58
N PRO A 82 -11.90 20.43 -7.36
CA PRO A 82 -11.44 19.73 -6.17
C PRO A 82 -12.09 18.35 -6.06
N SER A 83 -11.27 17.30 -6.05
CA SER A 83 -11.77 15.92 -6.18
C SER A 83 -11.09 14.95 -5.21
N LEU A 84 -11.89 14.05 -4.65
CA LEU A 84 -11.46 12.95 -3.80
C LEU A 84 -11.62 11.62 -4.56
N TYR A 85 -10.51 10.97 -4.88
CA TYR A 85 -10.49 9.66 -5.54
C TYR A 85 -10.31 8.54 -4.53
N ILE A 86 -11.25 7.59 -4.55
CA ILE A 86 -11.24 6.43 -3.65
C ILE A 86 -11.25 5.16 -4.48
N GLY A 87 -10.21 4.33 -4.33
CA GLY A 87 -10.12 3.08 -5.07
C GLY A 87 -9.03 2.13 -4.59
N ARG A 88 -8.81 1.04 -5.33
CA ARG A 88 -7.62 0.19 -5.12
C ARG A 88 -6.42 0.74 -5.88
N GLN A 89 -6.67 1.19 -7.10
CA GLN A 89 -5.67 1.77 -7.98
C GLN A 89 -6.20 3.05 -8.63
N VAL A 90 -5.41 4.12 -8.59
CA VAL A 90 -5.74 5.42 -9.18
C VAL A 90 -4.62 5.85 -10.11
N MET A 91 -4.93 6.14 -11.36
CA MET A 91 -3.99 6.66 -12.35
C MET A 91 -4.50 8.02 -12.84
N LEU A 92 -3.71 9.07 -12.63
CA LEU A 92 -3.99 10.42 -13.14
C LEU A 92 -2.93 10.76 -14.19
N HIS A 93 -3.30 10.79 -15.47
CA HIS A 93 -2.33 10.94 -16.55
C HIS A 93 -2.03 12.40 -16.92
N GLN A 94 -2.97 13.31 -16.72
CA GLN A 94 -2.89 14.71 -17.22
C GLN A 94 -2.78 15.75 -16.10
N GLY A 95 -2.37 15.36 -14.90
CA GLY A 95 -2.22 16.28 -13.78
C GLY A 95 -3.55 16.84 -13.24
N ALA A 96 -3.45 17.96 -12.52
CA ALA A 96 -4.59 18.65 -11.92
C ALA A 96 -4.35 20.15 -11.79
N ARG A 97 -5.38 20.95 -12.08
CA ARG A 97 -5.43 22.39 -11.82
C ARG A 97 -6.13 22.75 -10.50
N ALA A 98 -6.63 21.74 -9.80
CA ALA A 98 -7.36 21.87 -8.55
C ALA A 98 -6.82 20.88 -7.51
N GLU A 99 -7.16 21.08 -6.24
CA GLU A 99 -6.76 20.20 -5.15
C GLU A 99 -7.22 18.75 -5.41
N VAL A 100 -6.31 17.80 -5.22
CA VAL A 100 -6.58 16.37 -5.42
C VAL A 100 -6.23 15.61 -4.15
N ALA A 101 -7.21 14.85 -3.65
CA ALA A 101 -7.02 13.89 -2.58
C ALA A 101 -7.22 12.47 -3.12
N ILE A 102 -6.31 11.56 -2.78
CA ILE A 102 -6.33 10.17 -3.25
C ILE A 102 -6.27 9.25 -2.05
N ILE A 103 -7.24 8.36 -1.91
CA ILE A 103 -7.26 7.27 -0.93
C ILE A 103 -7.25 5.95 -1.70
N ALA A 104 -6.07 5.36 -1.86
CA ALA A 104 -5.92 4.14 -2.67
C ALA A 104 -4.76 3.24 -2.21
N SER A 105 -4.84 1.94 -2.47
CA SER A 105 -3.71 1.05 -2.18
C SER A 105 -2.47 1.41 -3.00
N SER A 106 -2.67 1.73 -4.28
CA SER A 106 -1.63 2.24 -5.18
C SER A 106 -2.16 3.43 -5.97
N ALA A 107 -1.32 4.45 -6.17
CA ALA A 107 -1.62 5.53 -7.09
C ALA A 107 -0.42 5.86 -7.99
N GLU A 108 -0.72 6.26 -9.21
CA GLU A 108 0.22 6.79 -10.17
C GLU A 108 -0.26 8.17 -10.61
N ILE A 109 0.61 9.16 -10.48
CA ILE A 109 0.35 10.53 -10.90
C ILE A 109 1.37 10.93 -11.96
N ASN A 110 0.89 11.50 -13.05
CA ASN A 110 1.66 12.07 -14.15
C ASN A 110 1.09 13.46 -14.50
N GLY A 111 1.91 14.31 -15.13
CA GLY A 111 1.54 15.67 -15.52
C GLY A 111 1.70 16.71 -14.41
N SER A 112 1.29 17.96 -14.69
CA SER A 112 1.44 19.09 -13.77
C SER A 112 0.32 19.15 -12.74
N PHE A 113 0.68 19.30 -11.46
CA PHE A 113 -0.23 19.50 -10.34
C PHE A 113 0.00 20.89 -9.76
N ASP A 114 -0.90 21.81 -10.10
CA ASP A 114 -0.80 23.23 -9.74
C ASP A 114 -1.15 23.47 -8.26
N GLU A 115 -1.95 22.57 -7.69
CA GLU A 115 -2.42 22.60 -6.31
C GLU A 115 -1.84 21.46 -5.48
N LYS A 116 -2.03 21.52 -4.16
CA LYS A 116 -1.52 20.51 -3.23
C LYS A 116 -2.15 19.13 -3.51
N VAL A 117 -1.31 18.11 -3.60
CA VAL A 117 -1.73 16.71 -3.73
C VAL A 117 -1.69 16.04 -2.36
N THR A 118 -2.78 15.36 -2.00
CA THR A 118 -2.84 14.54 -0.78
C THR A 118 -3.01 13.07 -1.13
N PHE A 119 -2.17 12.19 -0.58
CA PHE A 119 -2.23 10.74 -0.83
C PHE A 119 -2.24 9.93 0.48
N TYR A 120 -3.22 9.02 0.60
CA TYR A 120 -3.30 8.01 1.66
C TYR A 120 -3.32 6.63 1.03
N GLY A 121 -2.32 5.80 1.32
CA GLY A 121 -2.20 4.50 0.67
C GLY A 121 -1.02 3.65 1.08
N ASN A 122 -0.68 2.68 0.24
CA ASN A 122 0.55 1.90 0.42
C ASN A 122 1.65 2.42 -0.48
N VAL A 123 1.37 2.59 -1.78
CA VAL A 123 2.39 2.95 -2.77
C VAL A 123 1.95 4.15 -3.61
N LEU A 124 2.77 5.21 -3.64
CA LEU A 124 2.60 6.34 -4.57
C LEU A 124 3.72 6.32 -5.61
N PHE A 125 3.36 6.32 -6.89
CA PHE A 125 4.28 6.51 -8.00
C PHE A 125 4.10 7.92 -8.58
N ILE A 126 5.14 8.72 -8.47
CA ILE A 126 5.24 10.05 -9.09
C ILE A 126 6.00 9.85 -10.39
N GLY A 127 5.26 9.80 -11.51
CA GLY A 127 5.83 9.49 -12.81
C GLY A 127 6.79 10.57 -13.32
N PRO A 128 7.57 10.26 -14.36
CA PRO A 128 8.67 11.13 -14.82
C PRO A 128 8.19 12.49 -15.36
N GLU A 129 6.96 12.57 -15.86
CA GLU A 129 6.34 13.81 -16.34
C GLU A 129 5.56 14.53 -15.24
N ALA A 130 5.60 14.04 -13.99
CA ALA A 130 4.89 14.65 -12.89
C ALA A 130 5.65 15.86 -12.34
N GLU A 131 4.96 16.98 -12.21
CA GLU A 131 5.48 18.20 -11.57
C GLU A 131 4.49 18.64 -10.48
N LEU A 132 4.92 18.62 -9.22
CA LEU A 132 4.08 19.03 -8.08
C LEU A 132 4.53 20.41 -7.59
N HIS A 133 3.74 21.45 -7.86
CA HIS A 133 4.10 22.84 -7.58
C HIS A 133 3.93 23.22 -6.10
N GLN A 134 2.84 22.79 -5.45
CA GLN A 134 2.52 23.12 -4.05
C GLN A 134 2.97 22.05 -3.04
N GLY A 135 3.72 21.05 -3.49
CA GLY A 135 4.20 19.95 -2.66
C GLY A 135 3.22 18.80 -2.52
N LEU A 136 3.50 17.92 -1.56
CA LEU A 136 2.84 16.63 -1.39
C LEU A 136 2.58 16.39 0.09
N ASP A 137 1.36 15.97 0.43
CA ASP A 137 1.01 15.47 1.77
C ASP A 137 0.66 14.00 1.68
N VAL A 138 1.42 13.18 2.39
CA VAL A 138 1.46 11.74 2.14
C VAL A 138 1.36 10.95 3.42
N GLN A 139 0.51 9.92 3.41
CA GLN A 139 0.53 8.84 4.37
C GLN A 139 0.64 7.53 3.59
N ALA A 140 1.87 7.07 3.37
CA ALA A 140 2.19 5.93 2.51
C ALA A 140 3.23 5.01 3.14
N GLN A 141 3.39 3.79 2.64
CA GLN A 141 4.55 2.97 2.99
C GLN A 141 5.72 3.31 2.07
N GLU A 142 5.46 3.39 0.76
CA GLU A 142 6.48 3.62 -0.26
C GLU A 142 6.09 4.74 -1.22
N ILE A 143 7.04 5.63 -1.51
CA ILE A 143 6.94 6.65 -2.55
C ILE A 143 8.03 6.36 -3.58
N LYS A 144 7.64 6.18 -4.83
CA LYS A 144 8.53 5.99 -5.97
C LYS A 144 8.52 7.27 -6.78
N MET A 145 9.65 7.97 -6.78
CA MET A 145 9.76 9.31 -7.35
C MET A 145 10.61 9.28 -8.62
N ALA A 146 9.97 9.50 -9.77
CA ALA A 146 10.63 9.73 -11.05
C ALA A 146 10.45 11.17 -11.54
N GLY A 147 9.40 11.87 -11.08
CA GLY A 147 9.12 13.27 -11.40
C GLY A 147 9.73 14.27 -10.42
N THR A 148 9.27 15.52 -10.48
CA THR A 148 9.77 16.64 -9.67
C THR A 148 8.72 17.13 -8.67
N VAL A 149 9.13 17.36 -7.43
CA VAL A 149 8.32 18.02 -6.40
C VAL A 149 9.00 19.33 -6.04
N HIS A 150 8.36 20.47 -6.33
CA HIS A 150 8.89 21.80 -6.05
C HIS A 150 8.60 22.26 -4.63
N GLY A 151 7.47 21.81 -4.05
CA GLY A 151 7.09 22.09 -2.67
C GLY A 151 7.66 21.11 -1.66
N GLU A 152 7.20 21.21 -0.42
CA GLU A 152 7.60 20.29 0.66
C GLU A 152 6.82 18.97 0.57
N ILE A 153 7.50 17.86 0.89
CA ILE A 153 6.86 16.57 1.11
C ILE A 153 6.61 16.43 2.61
N THR A 154 5.34 16.45 2.99
CA THR A 154 4.86 16.42 4.37
C THR A 154 4.11 15.12 4.64
N GLY A 155 3.97 14.74 5.91
CA GLY A 155 3.21 13.56 6.33
C GLY A 155 4.07 12.40 6.82
N GLN A 156 3.58 11.16 6.69
CA GLN A 156 4.24 9.94 7.17
C GLN A 156 4.52 8.98 6.02
N TYR A 157 5.79 8.58 5.86
CA TYR A 157 6.19 7.57 4.90
C TYR A 157 7.36 6.74 5.40
N ASP A 158 7.41 5.45 5.02
CA ASP A 158 8.49 4.55 5.45
C ASP A 158 9.71 4.64 4.52
N LYS A 159 9.49 4.76 3.21
CA LYS A 159 10.55 4.74 2.20
C LYS A 159 10.26 5.67 1.02
N ILE A 160 11.29 6.40 0.57
CA ILE A 160 11.32 7.09 -0.73
C ILE A 160 12.38 6.43 -1.61
N GLU A 161 11.99 6.02 -2.81
CA GLU A 161 12.89 5.49 -3.84
C GLU A 161 12.90 6.43 -5.05
N ASN A 162 14.06 7.04 -5.32
CA ASN A 162 14.25 7.85 -6.51
C ASN A 162 14.51 6.93 -7.70
N VAL A 163 13.52 6.78 -8.57
CA VAL A 163 13.61 5.97 -9.77
C VAL A 163 14.18 6.85 -10.86
N CYS A 164 15.48 6.74 -11.10
CA CYS A 164 16.10 7.40 -12.24
C CYS A 164 15.46 6.81 -13.51
N PRO A 165 14.90 7.61 -14.43
CA PRO A 165 14.35 7.07 -15.66
C PRO A 165 15.51 6.41 -16.43
N THR A 166 15.57 5.09 -16.40
CA THR A 166 16.51 4.34 -17.24
C THR A 166 16.10 4.64 -18.67
N THR A 167 16.84 5.55 -19.31
CA THR A 167 16.67 5.91 -20.72
C THR A 167 16.66 4.63 -21.53
N GLN A 168 15.47 4.13 -21.85
CA GLN A 168 15.33 3.02 -22.79
C GLN A 168 15.65 3.63 -24.15
N ALA A 169 16.90 3.42 -24.59
CA ALA A 169 17.33 3.73 -25.93
C ALA A 169 16.39 3.00 -26.89
N LYS A 170 15.60 3.79 -27.63
CA LYS A 170 14.59 3.33 -28.58
C LYS A 170 15.24 2.88 -29.87
#